data_AF-A0A965YEU1-F1
#
_entry.id   AF-A0A965YEU1-F1
#
_cell.length_a   1.000
_cell.length_b   1.000
_cell.length_c   1.000
_cell.angle_alpha   90.00
_cell.angle_beta   90.00
_cell.angle_gamma   90.00
#
_symmetry.space_group_name_H-M   'P 1'
#
loop_
_entity.id
_entity.type
_entity.pdbx_description
1 polymer ?
#
loop_
_entity_poly.entity_id
_entity_poly.type
_entity_poly.pdbx_seq_one_letter_code
_entity_poly.pdbx_strand_id
1 'polypeptide(L)'
;MSYNTKNYTEQGGEKTVIGGTLEFGPESKVVNFPEASKTTVGGVKAAANLEDCAATDVAGVNAFINNYLLVRLREAGILKD
;
A
#
# COMPACT_ATOMS: atom_id res chain seq x y z
N MET A 1 -29.30 -2.49 -18.05
CA MET A 1 -28.51 -2.37 -19.29
C MET A 1 -27.18 -3.07 -19.04
N SER A 2 -26.89 -4.13 -19.79
CA SER A 2 -25.60 -4.83 -19.73
C SER A 2 -24.59 -3.96 -20.49
N TYR A 3 -23.59 -3.38 -19.80
CA TYR A 3 -22.56 -2.57 -20.43
C TYR A 3 -21.71 -3.45 -21.34
N ASN A 4 -21.72 -3.19 -22.66
CA ASN A 4 -21.07 -4.02 -23.69
C ASN A 4 -19.57 -3.70 -23.87
N THR A 5 -19.04 -2.73 -23.12
CA THR A 5 -17.63 -2.32 -23.17
C THR A 5 -16.96 -2.71 -21.87
N LYS A 6 -15.81 -3.39 -21.95
CA LYS A 6 -15.06 -3.91 -20.79
C LYS A 6 -14.76 -2.84 -19.73
N ASN A 7 -14.54 -1.60 -20.16
CA ASN A 7 -14.29 -0.46 -19.30
C ASN A 7 -15.42 0.56 -19.50
N TYR A 8 -16.01 1.05 -18.41
CA TYR A 8 -17.11 2.01 -18.49
C TYR A 8 -17.18 2.89 -17.23
N THR A 9 -17.76 4.08 -17.38
CA THR A 9 -18.12 4.96 -16.27
C THR A 9 -19.62 4.83 -16.03
N GLU A 10 -20.02 4.63 -14.77
CA GLU A 10 -21.43 4.55 -14.39
C GLU A 10 -22.14 5.88 -14.60
N GLN A 11 -23.46 5.84 -14.81
CA GLN A 11 -24.25 7.06 -14.97
C GLN A 11 -24.13 7.92 -13.70
N GLY A 12 -23.75 9.18 -13.85
CA GLY A 12 -23.44 10.07 -12.71
C GLY A 12 -21.95 10.31 -12.49
N GLY A 13 -21.06 9.53 -13.11
CA GLY A 13 -19.62 9.82 -13.15
C GLY A 13 -18.81 9.44 -11.91
N GLU A 14 -19.47 8.97 -10.85
CA GLU A 14 -18.84 8.67 -9.55
C GLU A 14 -17.89 7.47 -9.59
N LYS A 15 -18.16 6.51 -10.49
CA LYS A 15 -17.41 5.26 -10.57
C LYS A 15 -17.04 4.94 -12.00
N THR A 16 -15.75 4.63 -12.19
CA THR A 16 -15.22 4.04 -13.42
C THR A 16 -14.77 2.62 -13.14
N VAL A 17 -15.28 1.67 -13.93
CA VAL A 17 -14.95 0.25 -13.86
C VAL A 17 -13.94 -0.08 -14.95
N ILE A 18 -12.83 -0.71 -14.55
CA ILE A 18 -11.83 -1.28 -15.47
C ILE A 18 -11.98 -2.80 -15.44
N GLY A 19 -12.51 -3.38 -16.52
CA GLY A 19 -12.70 -4.83 -16.65
C GLY A 19 -11.47 -5.58 -17.17
N GLY A 20 -10.32 -4.92 -17.23
CA GLY A 20 -9.02 -5.47 -17.62
C GLY A 20 -7.89 -4.93 -16.73
N THR A 21 -6.65 -4.93 -17.23
CA THR A 21 -5.50 -4.37 -16.50
C THR A 21 -5.41 -2.86 -16.72
N LEU A 22 -5.21 -2.10 -15.64
CA LEU A 22 -4.76 -0.71 -15.67
C LEU A 22 -3.27 -0.68 -15.34
N GLU A 23 -2.46 -0.22 -16.29
CA GLU A 23 -1.01 -0.11 -16.13
C GLU A 23 -0.58 1.36 -16.12
N PHE A 24 0.34 1.71 -15.23
CA PHE A 24 0.94 3.03 -15.12
C PHE A 24 2.41 2.93 -15.54
N GLY A 25 2.84 3.80 -16.45
CA GLY A 25 4.25 3.84 -16.88
C GLY A 25 5.20 4.35 -15.78
N PRO A 26 6.52 4.18 -15.96
CA PRO A 26 7.53 4.47 -14.92
C PRO A 26 7.50 5.89 -14.32
N GLU A 27 7.04 6.89 -15.07
CA GLU A 27 6.98 8.28 -14.65
C GLU A 27 5.57 8.73 -14.24
N SER A 28 4.61 7.81 -14.19
CA SER A 28 3.22 8.12 -13.83
C SER A 28 3.12 8.43 -12.34
N LYS A 29 2.29 9.43 -12.00
CA LYS A 29 1.98 9.77 -10.61
C LYS A 29 0.48 9.69 -10.37
N VAL A 30 0.08 8.86 -9.43
CA VAL A 30 -1.29 8.88 -8.88
C VAL A 30 -1.30 9.90 -7.74
N VAL A 31 -2.10 10.96 -7.90
CA VAL A 31 -2.25 12.03 -6.89
C VAL A 31 -3.52 11.79 -6.09
N ASN A 32 -3.46 12.00 -4.77
CA ASN A 32 -4.60 11.83 -3.84
C ASN A 32 -5.18 10.41 -3.81
N PHE A 33 -4.35 9.36 -4.00
CA PHE A 33 -4.79 8.00 -3.73
C PHE A 33 -5.06 7.84 -2.23
N PRO A 34 -6.20 7.27 -1.80
CA PRO A 34 -6.53 7.16 -0.39
C PRO A 34 -5.50 6.29 0.34
N GLU A 35 -5.12 6.72 1.54
CA GLU A 35 -4.27 5.92 2.43
C GLU A 35 -5.07 4.73 2.96
N ALA A 36 -4.39 3.58 3.10
CA ALA A 36 -4.99 2.43 3.74
C ALA A 36 -5.33 2.72 5.20
N SER A 37 -6.47 2.21 5.66
CA SER A 37 -6.86 2.25 7.08
C SER A 37 -7.46 0.92 7.50
N LYS A 38 -7.72 0.76 8.81
CA LYS A 38 -8.35 -0.45 9.35
C LYS A 38 -9.73 -0.75 8.71
N THR A 39 -10.43 0.27 8.23
CA THR A 39 -11.80 0.15 7.72
C THR A 39 -11.93 0.47 6.24
N THR A 40 -10.87 0.96 5.60
CA THR A 40 -10.91 1.44 4.21
C THR A 40 -9.70 0.93 3.46
N VAL A 41 -9.94 0.28 2.31
CA VAL A 41 -8.87 -0.13 1.39
C VAL A 41 -8.23 1.10 0.78
N GLY A 42 -6.90 1.12 0.74
CA GLY A 42 -6.11 2.22 0.18
C GLY A 42 -4.67 1.77 -0.10
N GLY A 43 -3.81 2.72 -0.44
CA GLY A 43 -2.40 2.48 -0.71
C GLY A 43 -1.51 2.60 0.53
N VAL A 44 -0.36 1.93 0.48
CA VAL A 44 0.77 2.11 1.41
C VAL A 44 2.04 2.41 0.62
N LYS A 45 3.02 3.02 1.27
CA LYS A 45 4.34 3.21 0.65
C LYS A 45 5.14 1.91 0.75
N ALA A 46 6.13 1.75 -0.14
CA ALA A 46 7.14 0.73 0.07
C ALA A 46 7.94 1.06 1.34
N ALA A 47 8.14 0.07 2.20
CA ALA A 47 9.00 0.22 3.37
C ALA A 47 10.47 0.34 2.92
N ALA A 48 11.25 1.12 3.66
CA ALA A 48 12.69 1.20 3.42
C ALA A 48 13.36 -0.15 3.67
N ASN A 49 14.42 -0.43 2.91
CA ASN A 49 15.23 -1.64 3.10
C ASN A 49 15.76 -1.73 4.54
N LEU A 50 15.88 -2.97 5.02
CA LEU A 50 16.37 -3.30 6.34
C LEU A 50 17.35 -4.46 6.21
N GLU A 51 18.52 -4.34 6.83
CA GLU A 51 19.52 -5.40 6.90
C GLU A 51 18.99 -6.60 7.70
N ASP A 52 19.59 -7.78 7.48
CA ASP A 52 19.23 -8.98 8.22
C ASP A 52 19.51 -8.84 9.73
N CYS A 53 18.66 -9.49 10.54
CA CYS A 53 18.86 -9.54 11.99
C CYS A 53 20.03 -10.47 12.34
N ALA A 54 21.11 -9.92 12.90
CA ALA A 54 22.28 -10.68 13.35
C ALA A 54 22.30 -10.97 14.86
N ALA A 55 21.17 -10.77 15.57
CA ALA A 55 21.10 -10.98 17.01
C ALA A 55 21.19 -12.47 17.36
N THR A 56 21.99 -12.80 18.38
CA THR A 56 22.21 -14.17 18.88
C THR A 56 21.47 -14.46 20.19
N ASP A 57 20.72 -13.48 20.71
CA ASP A 57 19.93 -13.59 21.91
C ASP A 57 18.53 -12.97 21.75
N VAL A 58 17.64 -13.27 22.70
CA VAL A 58 16.24 -12.81 22.68
C VAL A 58 16.16 -11.28 22.80
N ALA A 59 17.06 -10.68 23.58
CA ALA A 59 17.07 -9.23 23.81
C ALA A 59 17.36 -8.46 22.50
N GLY A 60 18.34 -8.93 21.73
CA GLY A 60 18.71 -8.36 20.44
C GLY A 60 17.62 -8.55 19.38
N VAL A 61 16.97 -9.72 19.32
CA VAL A 61 15.83 -9.94 18.42
C VAL A 61 14.68 -9.00 18.76
N ASN A 62 14.36 -8.85 20.04
CA ASN A 62 13.30 -7.93 20.48
C ASN A 62 13.64 -6.47 20.13
N ALA A 63 14.89 -6.05 20.31
CA ALA A 63 15.34 -4.71 19.92
C ALA A 63 15.24 -4.51 18.40
N PHE A 64 15.67 -5.49 17.61
CA PHE A 64 15.58 -5.44 16.15
C PHE A 64 14.13 -5.25 15.67
N ILE A 65 13.20 -6.06 16.20
CA ILE A 65 11.78 -5.96 15.84
C ILE A 65 11.23 -4.59 16.20
N ASN A 66 11.33 -4.18 17.47
CA ASN A 66 10.64 -2.98 17.95
C ASN A 66 11.22 -1.68 17.39
N ASN A 67 12.54 -1.61 17.25
CA ASN A 67 13.23 -0.35 16.95
C ASN A 67 13.61 -0.21 15.48
N TYR A 68 13.61 -1.30 14.71
CA TYR A 68 14.01 -1.26 13.29
C TYR A 68 12.88 -1.67 12.36
N LEU A 69 12.31 -2.87 12.55
CA LEU A 69 11.26 -3.38 11.67
C LEU A 69 9.96 -2.61 11.86
N LEU A 70 9.42 -2.56 13.09
CA LEU A 70 8.14 -1.92 13.35
C LEU A 70 8.17 -0.42 13.04
N VAL A 71 9.28 0.25 13.29
CA VAL A 71 9.47 1.67 12.94
C VAL A 71 9.34 1.88 11.42
N ARG A 72 10.06 1.10 10.60
CA ARG A 72 9.99 1.21 9.13
C ARG A 72 8.60 0.91 8.57
N LEU A 73 7.90 -0.05 9.16
CA LEU A 73 6.53 -0.36 8.76
C LEU A 73 5.54 0.76 9.13
N ARG A 74 5.74 1.45 10.26
CA ARG A 74 4.94 2.64 10.62
C ARG A 74 5.22 3.82 9.68
N GLU A 75 6.48 4.09 9.37
CA GLU A 75 6.87 5.13 8.40
C GLU A 75 6.29 4.89 7.00
N ALA A 76 6.15 3.62 6.60
CA ALA A 76 5.51 3.21 5.35
C ALA A 76 3.97 3.32 5.36
N GLY A 77 3.36 3.60 6.52
CA GLY A 77 1.91 3.62 6.72
C GLY A 77 1.27 2.23 6.78
N ILE A 78 2.06 1.17 6.98
CA ILE A 78 1.59 -0.22 7.05
C ILE A 78 1.05 -0.51 8.45
N LEU A 79 1.72 0.02 9.47
CA LEU A 79 1.29 -0.05 10.86
C LEU A 79 0.93 1.35 11.34
N LYS A 80 -0.06 1.45 12.22
CA LYS A 80 -0.31 2.70 12.94
C LYS A 80 0.68 2.83 14.11
N ASP A 81 0.94 4.06 14.53
CA ASP A 81 1.46 4.36 15.86
C ASP A 81 0.56 3.79 16.97
#